data_AF-A0A8T2U7Y2-F1
#
_entry.id   AF-A0A8T2U7Y2-F1
#
_cell.length_a   1.000
_cell.length_b   1.000
_cell.length_c   1.000
_cell.angle_alpha   90.00
_cell.angle_beta   90.00
_cell.angle_gamma   90.00
#
_symmetry.space_group_name_H-M   'P 1'
#
loop_
_entity.id
_entity.type
_entity.pdbx_description
1 polymer ?
#
loop_
_entity_poly.entity_id
_entity_poly.type
_entity_poly.pdbx_seq_one_letter_code
_entity_poly.pdbx_strand_id
1 'polypeptide(L)'
;MLFRTALALLDQHGSAILTTRDAGDAVTMLQSLAGSTFDSSHLVLIACMGYQKVDELVLQEFRTKFRPQVLAALSERSLERSMWSRRGSLSSKVLATQETFKKTSHTNNSPMGKKGDSTVEDVGYVNSNDSGMNEDSDHAPNALQDEAVDEEEACMADLMDQVKWLKAELSRALVECRAANLRADELENAFMELVKEDNRRLLSAKVETLEDEVAQLRQTLADKEDQEQAMVKLMLHMEQEQRIADDARWHAEEDAEAQRETANALQAKYEEALSALAAMEKRTVMAESMLEATLQYQALDQSAPVPLHLKQNHNREVSRWSWPRLSPRCAINED
;
A
#
# COMPACT_ATOMS: atom_id res chain seq x y z
N MET A 1 0.76 -19.28 21.34
CA MET A 1 1.77 -18.98 20.28
C MET A 1 1.19 -19.11 18.87
N LEU A 2 0.72 -20.28 18.44
CA LEU A 2 0.20 -20.49 17.07
C LEU A 2 -0.89 -19.50 16.62
N PHE A 3 -1.81 -19.15 17.52
CA PHE A 3 -2.87 -18.18 17.20
C PHE A 3 -2.32 -16.75 17.06
N ARG A 4 -1.34 -16.37 17.88
CA ARG A 4 -0.67 -15.06 17.79
C ARG A 4 0.12 -14.92 16.49
N THR A 5 0.81 -15.98 16.08
CA THR A 5 1.51 -16.02 14.79
C THR A 5 0.54 -15.99 13.61
N ALA A 6 -0.61 -16.67 13.71
CA ALA A 6 -1.64 -16.61 12.67
C ALA A 6 -2.24 -15.19 12.53
N LEU A 7 -2.49 -14.50 13.65
CA LEU A 7 -2.94 -13.10 13.62
C LEU A 7 -1.88 -12.18 13.02
N ALA A 8 -0.61 -12.32 13.41
CA ALA A 8 0.48 -11.54 12.83
C ALA A 8 0.62 -11.74 11.31
N LEU A 9 0.43 -12.96 10.81
CA LEU A 9 0.42 -13.23 9.36
C LEU A 9 -0.78 -12.59 8.65
N LEU A 10 -1.96 -12.64 9.27
CA LEU A 10 -3.15 -11.99 8.73
C LEU A 10 -3.03 -10.46 8.76
N ASP A 11 -2.32 -9.89 9.71
CA ASP A 11 -2.10 -8.45 9.78
C ASP A 11 -1.14 -7.97 8.68
N GLN A 12 -0.05 -8.71 8.48
CA GLN A 12 0.98 -8.37 7.50
C GLN A 12 0.52 -8.57 6.05
N HIS A 13 -0.41 -9.52 5.82
CA HIS A 13 -0.84 -9.91 4.47
C HIS A 13 -2.34 -9.79 4.21
N GLY A 14 -3.13 -9.40 5.20
CA GLY A 14 -4.59 -9.36 5.11
C GLY A 14 -5.09 -8.35 4.08
N SER A 15 -4.44 -7.19 3.97
CA SER A 15 -4.78 -6.20 2.93
C SER A 15 -4.55 -6.74 1.53
N ALA A 16 -3.46 -7.49 1.32
CA ALA A 16 -3.12 -8.09 0.03
C ALA A 16 -4.05 -9.27 -0.34
N ILE A 17 -4.50 -10.04 0.66
CA ILE A 17 -5.49 -11.11 0.47
C ILE A 17 -6.89 -10.54 0.15
N LEU A 18 -7.25 -9.39 0.72
CA LEU A 18 -8.56 -8.77 0.49
C LEU A 18 -8.65 -8.07 -0.87
N THR A 19 -7.53 -7.61 -1.42
CA THR A 19 -7.48 -6.91 -2.72
C THR A 19 -7.30 -7.86 -3.89
N THR A 20 -6.85 -9.10 -3.66
CA THR A 20 -6.67 -10.11 -4.70
C THR A 20 -8.02 -10.61 -5.21
N ARG A 21 -8.26 -10.40 -6.51
CA ARG A 21 -9.49 -10.83 -7.20
C ARG A 21 -9.33 -12.13 -7.97
N ASP A 22 -8.10 -12.46 -8.34
CA ASP A 22 -7.78 -13.71 -9.02
C ASP A 22 -7.43 -14.82 -8.03
N ALA A 23 -8.00 -16.01 -8.25
CA ALA A 23 -7.80 -17.15 -7.38
C ALA A 23 -6.38 -17.74 -7.50
N GLY A 24 -5.73 -17.61 -8.67
CA GLY A 24 -4.35 -18.02 -8.89
C GLY A 24 -3.37 -17.14 -8.13
N ASP A 25 -3.55 -15.83 -8.20
CA ASP A 25 -2.75 -14.83 -7.45
C ASP A 25 -2.90 -14.98 -5.94
N ALA A 26 -4.11 -15.28 -5.46
CA ALA A 26 -4.34 -15.56 -4.05
C ALA A 26 -3.57 -16.83 -3.60
N VAL A 27 -3.53 -17.88 -4.44
CA VAL A 27 -2.81 -19.13 -4.12
C VAL A 27 -1.29 -18.91 -4.12
N THR A 28 -0.75 -18.19 -5.09
CA THR A 28 0.70 -17.91 -5.14
C THR A 28 1.15 -17.04 -3.97
N MET A 29 0.33 -16.07 -3.55
CA MET A 29 0.56 -15.27 -2.34
C MET A 29 0.50 -16.13 -1.05
N LEU A 30 -0.47 -17.04 -0.94
CA LEU A 30 -0.56 -17.97 0.19
C LEU A 30 0.60 -18.97 0.23
N GLN A 31 1.16 -19.33 -0.92
CA GLN A 31 2.35 -20.18 -1.00
C GLN A 31 3.62 -19.42 -0.62
N SER A 32 3.76 -18.15 -1.01
CA SER A 32 4.92 -17.33 -0.63
C SER A 32 4.95 -17.01 0.86
N LEU A 33 3.78 -16.94 1.51
CA LEU A 33 3.64 -16.81 2.96
C LEU A 33 4.33 -17.93 3.74
N ALA A 34 4.30 -19.16 3.25
CA ALA A 34 4.95 -20.28 3.91
C ALA A 34 6.48 -20.06 4.01
N GLY A 35 7.10 -19.43 3.02
CA GLY A 35 8.53 -19.07 3.06
C GLY A 35 8.84 -18.00 4.11
N SER A 36 7.96 -17.00 4.26
CA SER A 36 8.08 -15.90 5.25
C SER A 36 8.04 -16.41 6.70
N THR A 37 7.31 -17.51 6.94
CA THR A 37 7.17 -18.09 8.29
C THR A 37 8.42 -18.78 8.82
N PHE A 38 9.40 -19.09 7.96
CA PHE A 38 10.51 -19.98 8.32
C PHE A 38 11.76 -19.25 8.84
N ASP A 39 11.91 -17.93 8.63
CA ASP A 39 13.18 -17.22 8.93
C ASP A 39 13.02 -15.81 9.55
N SER A 40 11.80 -15.31 9.79
CA SER A 40 11.64 -13.91 10.21
C SER A 40 11.52 -13.74 11.74
N SER A 41 12.61 -13.25 12.35
CA SER A 41 12.61 -12.69 13.70
C SER A 41 11.52 -11.61 13.88
N HIS A 42 11.18 -10.92 12.80
CA HIS A 42 10.10 -9.92 12.73
C HIS A 42 8.70 -10.52 12.97
N LEU A 43 8.36 -11.66 12.37
CA LEU A 43 7.06 -12.31 12.59
C LEU A 43 6.92 -12.77 14.04
N VAL A 44 7.99 -13.31 14.61
CA VAL A 44 8.03 -13.70 16.03
C VAL A 44 7.87 -12.47 16.93
N LEU A 45 8.51 -11.36 16.60
CA LEU A 45 8.42 -10.11 17.36
C LEU A 45 6.98 -9.55 17.33
N ILE A 46 6.37 -9.45 16.15
CA ILE A 46 4.98 -8.98 16.00
C ILE A 46 4.01 -9.91 16.73
N ALA A 47 4.16 -11.23 16.57
CA ALA A 47 3.32 -12.20 17.27
C ALA A 47 3.45 -12.11 18.80
N CYS A 48 4.67 -11.92 19.31
CA CYS A 48 4.94 -11.88 20.74
C CYS A 48 4.54 -10.54 21.39
N MET A 49 4.87 -9.42 20.75
CA MET A 49 4.65 -8.07 21.28
C MET A 49 3.27 -7.52 20.90
N GLY A 50 2.87 -7.63 19.61
CA GLY A 50 1.62 -7.08 19.11
C GLY A 50 0.38 -7.82 19.62
N TYR A 51 0.49 -9.13 19.84
CA TYR A 51 -0.62 -9.99 20.27
C TYR A 51 -0.43 -10.55 21.68
N GLN A 52 0.30 -9.84 22.54
CA GLN A 52 0.58 -10.27 23.91
C GLN A 52 -0.69 -10.50 24.74
N LYS A 53 -1.74 -9.71 24.49
CA LYS A 53 -3.06 -9.81 25.18
C LYS A 53 -3.86 -11.07 24.81
N VAL A 54 -3.43 -11.82 23.80
CA VAL A 54 -4.12 -13.03 23.35
C VAL A 54 -3.66 -14.23 24.18
N ASP A 55 -4.26 -14.40 25.35
CA ASP A 55 -3.99 -15.51 26.27
C ASP A 55 -4.96 -16.69 26.08
N GLU A 56 -4.57 -17.87 26.60
CA GLU A 56 -5.34 -19.10 26.44
C GLU A 56 -6.74 -19.00 27.06
N LEU A 57 -6.90 -18.24 28.15
CA LEU A 57 -8.19 -18.00 28.80
C LEU A 57 -9.16 -17.29 27.86
N VAL A 58 -8.70 -16.21 27.20
CA VAL A 58 -9.48 -15.44 26.23
C VAL A 58 -9.80 -16.29 25.00
N LEU A 59 -8.84 -17.10 24.53
CA LEU A 59 -9.07 -18.03 23.43
C LEU A 59 -10.09 -19.11 23.77
N GLN A 60 -10.11 -19.58 25.01
CA GLN A 60 -11.06 -20.59 25.45
C GLN A 60 -12.50 -20.03 25.45
N GLU A 61 -12.69 -18.80 25.92
CA GLU A 61 -13.98 -18.10 25.81
C GLU A 61 -14.44 -17.99 24.35
N PHE A 62 -13.55 -17.53 23.45
CA PHE A 62 -13.89 -17.44 22.02
C PHE A 62 -14.17 -18.80 21.38
N ARG A 63 -13.45 -19.85 21.76
CA ARG A 63 -13.75 -21.21 21.30
C ARG A 63 -15.13 -21.64 21.76
N THR A 64 -15.51 -21.41 23.02
CA THR A 64 -16.87 -21.79 23.46
C THR A 64 -17.96 -21.02 22.70
N LYS A 65 -17.73 -19.74 22.41
CA LYS A 65 -18.67 -18.88 21.69
C LYS A 65 -18.82 -19.24 20.20
N PHE A 66 -17.72 -19.46 19.49
CA PHE A 66 -17.71 -19.59 18.02
C PHE A 66 -17.61 -21.02 17.51
N ARG A 67 -17.18 -21.99 18.32
CA ARG A 67 -17.07 -23.39 17.91
C ARG A 67 -18.38 -23.99 17.38
N PRO A 68 -19.57 -23.71 17.95
CA PRO A 68 -20.83 -24.21 17.39
C PRO A 68 -21.07 -23.71 15.96
N GLN A 69 -20.82 -22.42 15.70
CA GLN A 69 -21.00 -21.80 14.38
C GLN A 69 -19.99 -22.35 13.36
N VAL A 70 -18.73 -22.51 13.76
CA VAL A 70 -17.69 -23.08 12.89
C VAL A 70 -18.00 -24.52 12.53
N LEU A 71 -18.47 -25.33 13.50
CA LEU A 71 -18.87 -26.72 13.24
C LEU A 71 -20.11 -26.79 12.33
N ALA A 72 -21.09 -25.91 12.52
CA ALA A 72 -22.25 -25.82 11.63
C ALA A 72 -21.81 -25.48 10.19
N ALA A 73 -21.02 -24.42 10.00
CA ALA A 73 -20.52 -24.02 8.69
C ALA A 73 -19.63 -25.07 8.03
N LEU A 74 -18.81 -25.80 8.81
CA LEU A 74 -18.02 -26.92 8.29
C LEU A 74 -18.91 -28.10 7.87
N SER A 75 -19.96 -28.39 8.65
CA SER A 75 -20.90 -29.47 8.31
C SER A 75 -21.68 -29.15 7.03
N GLU A 76 -22.13 -27.91 6.85
CA GLU A 76 -22.77 -27.43 5.61
C GLU A 76 -21.83 -27.56 4.41
N ARG A 77 -20.61 -27.06 4.53
CA ARG A 77 -19.59 -27.15 3.46
C ARG A 77 -19.22 -28.60 3.11
N SER A 78 -19.20 -29.50 4.10
CA SER A 78 -18.96 -30.92 3.89
C SER A 78 -20.12 -31.59 3.15
N LEU A 79 -21.36 -31.16 3.42
CA LEU A 79 -22.57 -31.61 2.74
C LEU A 79 -22.58 -31.11 1.29
N GLU A 80 -22.25 -29.83 1.06
CA GLU A 80 -22.09 -29.24 -0.27
C GLU A 80 -21.02 -29.96 -1.09
N ARG A 81 -19.85 -30.22 -0.49
CA ARG A 81 -18.78 -30.98 -1.15
C ARG A 81 -19.20 -32.41 -1.47
N SER A 82 -19.96 -33.07 -0.58
CA SER A 82 -20.55 -34.40 -0.85
C SER A 82 -21.59 -34.34 -1.97
N MET A 83 -22.41 -33.29 -2.03
CA MET A 83 -23.39 -33.08 -3.09
C MET A 83 -22.72 -32.83 -4.44
N TRP A 84 -21.66 -32.03 -4.50
CA TRP A 84 -20.87 -31.82 -5.71
C TRP A 84 -20.15 -33.09 -6.16
N SER A 85 -19.60 -33.86 -5.21
CA SER A 85 -18.99 -35.16 -5.49
C SER A 85 -20.03 -36.18 -6.02
N ARG A 86 -21.26 -36.19 -5.48
CA ARG A 86 -22.37 -36.99 -6.02
C ARG A 86 -22.84 -36.53 -7.41
N ARG A 87 -22.84 -35.23 -7.68
CA ARG A 87 -23.15 -34.67 -9.02
C ARG A 87 -22.07 -35.02 -10.05
N GLY A 88 -20.79 -34.97 -9.68
CA GLY A 88 -19.68 -35.39 -10.54
C GLY A 88 -19.64 -36.90 -10.81
N SER A 89 -20.09 -37.72 -9.86
CA SER A 89 -20.19 -39.19 -10.00
C SER A 89 -21.29 -39.65 -10.98
N LEU A 90 -22.27 -38.80 -11.30
CA LEU A 90 -23.28 -39.12 -12.32
C LEU A 90 -22.69 -39.07 -13.74
N SER A 91 -21.66 -38.26 -13.99
CA SER A 91 -20.95 -38.22 -15.27
C SER A 91 -20.15 -39.50 -15.54
N SER A 92 -19.66 -40.15 -14.48
CA SER A 92 -18.97 -41.45 -14.54
C SER A 92 -19.90 -42.61 -14.96
N LYS A 93 -21.22 -42.49 -14.71
CA LYS A 93 -22.20 -43.51 -15.10
C LYS A 93 -22.67 -43.38 -16.55
N VAL A 94 -22.57 -42.19 -17.16
CA VAL A 94 -22.90 -41.97 -18.59
C VAL A 94 -21.82 -42.56 -19.51
N LEU A 95 -20.56 -42.62 -19.05
CA LEU A 95 -19.47 -43.28 -19.79
C LEU A 95 -19.56 -44.81 -19.76
N ALA A 96 -20.05 -45.42 -18.67
CA ALA A 96 -20.26 -46.86 -18.60
C ALA A 96 -21.40 -47.34 -19.53
N THR A 97 -22.40 -46.48 -19.80
CA THR A 97 -23.49 -46.79 -20.76
C THR A 97 -23.08 -46.60 -22.23
N GLN A 98 -21.97 -45.92 -22.51
CA GLN A 98 -21.46 -45.77 -23.89
C GLN A 98 -20.59 -46.96 -24.32
N GLU A 99 -19.93 -47.65 -23.38
CA GLU A 99 -19.13 -48.84 -23.69
C GLU A 99 -19.97 -50.11 -23.98
N THR A 100 -21.21 -50.18 -23.48
CA THR A 100 -22.14 -51.28 -23.84
C THR A 100 -22.83 -51.09 -25.20
N PHE A 101 -22.77 -49.90 -25.80
CA PHE A 101 -23.44 -49.60 -27.08
C PHE A 101 -22.54 -49.81 -28.31
N LYS A 102 -21.22 -50.01 -28.13
CA LYS A 102 -20.26 -50.20 -29.24
C LYS A 102 -20.05 -51.65 -29.69
N LYS A 103 -20.72 -52.64 -29.07
CA LYS A 103 -20.50 -54.07 -29.39
C LYS A 103 -21.59 -54.75 -30.21
N THR A 104 -22.58 -54.01 -30.72
CA THR A 104 -23.66 -54.56 -31.56
C THR A 104 -23.93 -53.67 -32.77
N SER A 105 -23.02 -53.67 -33.75
CA SER A 105 -23.37 -53.22 -35.10
C SER A 105 -22.52 -53.94 -36.14
N HIS A 106 -22.85 -55.22 -36.37
CA HIS A 106 -22.66 -55.85 -37.66
C HIS A 106 -23.97 -56.52 -38.08
N THR A 107 -24.24 -56.48 -39.39
CA THR A 107 -25.31 -57.12 -40.17
C THR A 107 -26.53 -56.25 -40.55
N ASN A 108 -26.43 -55.67 -41.76
CA ASN A 108 -27.26 -55.92 -42.95
C ASN A 108 -28.80 -55.85 -42.86
N ASN A 109 -29.38 -54.88 -43.60
CA ASN A 109 -30.42 -55.01 -44.67
C ASN A 109 -31.51 -53.91 -44.67
N SER A 110 -31.87 -53.51 -45.89
CA SER A 110 -32.76 -52.43 -46.36
C SER A 110 -34.28 -52.78 -46.25
N PRO A 111 -35.25 -52.05 -46.89
CA PRO A 111 -35.92 -50.78 -46.54
C PRO A 111 -37.47 -50.93 -46.35
N MET A 112 -38.20 -49.81 -46.16
CA MET A 112 -39.61 -49.50 -46.57
C MET A 112 -40.60 -49.04 -45.45
N GLY A 113 -41.35 -47.94 -45.71
CA GLY A 113 -42.65 -47.58 -45.09
C GLY A 113 -42.78 -46.11 -44.66
N LYS A 114 -43.23 -45.16 -45.51
CA LYS A 114 -44.62 -44.69 -45.80
C LYS A 114 -45.40 -43.92 -44.68
N LYS A 115 -45.55 -42.60 -44.92
CA LYS A 115 -46.79 -41.78 -45.12
C LYS A 115 -47.57 -41.14 -43.93
N GLY A 116 -47.88 -39.84 -44.12
CA GLY A 116 -49.04 -39.06 -43.61
C GLY A 116 -48.67 -37.89 -42.67
N ASP A 117 -49.15 -36.65 -42.77
CA ASP A 117 -50.22 -36.03 -43.55
C ASP A 117 -50.11 -34.48 -43.50
N SER A 118 -50.86 -33.86 -44.42
CA SER A 118 -51.13 -32.49 -44.86
C SER A 118 -51.49 -31.39 -43.83
N THR A 119 -51.16 -30.12 -44.16
CA THR A 119 -52.16 -29.02 -44.24
C THR A 119 -51.79 -28.01 -45.33
N VAL A 120 -52.81 -27.58 -46.09
CA VAL A 120 -52.81 -26.75 -47.30
C VAL A 120 -53.51 -25.43 -47.00
N GLU A 121 -53.02 -24.30 -47.52
CA GLU A 121 -53.74 -23.09 -48.00
C GLU A 121 -52.71 -22.23 -48.79
N ASP A 122 -52.99 -21.36 -49.75
CA ASP A 122 -54.04 -21.18 -50.76
C ASP A 122 -53.52 -20.08 -51.73
N VAL A 123 -53.95 -20.21 -52.97
CA VAL A 123 -53.88 -19.43 -54.23
C VAL A 123 -53.35 -17.98 -54.28
N GLY A 124 -52.63 -17.69 -55.38
CA GLY A 124 -52.48 -16.35 -56.00
C GLY A 124 -51.94 -16.42 -57.44
N TYR A 125 -52.82 -16.21 -58.43
CA TYR A 125 -52.66 -16.42 -59.89
C TYR A 125 -52.26 -15.12 -60.64
N VAL A 126 -52.09 -15.24 -61.97
CA VAL A 126 -52.10 -14.19 -63.05
C VAL A 126 -50.68 -13.67 -63.44
N ASN A 127 -50.20 -13.64 -64.70
CA ASN A 127 -50.85 -13.58 -66.02
C ASN A 127 -50.01 -14.16 -67.17
N SER A 128 -50.74 -14.56 -68.22
CA SER A 128 -50.29 -14.91 -69.58
C SER A 128 -49.67 -13.75 -70.36
N ASN A 129 -48.91 -14.07 -71.42
CA ASN A 129 -49.15 -13.52 -72.76
C ASN A 129 -48.60 -14.47 -73.84
N ASP A 130 -49.49 -14.82 -74.75
CA ASP A 130 -49.37 -15.68 -75.93
C ASP A 130 -49.55 -14.82 -77.20
N SER A 131 -49.27 -15.43 -78.36
CA SER A 131 -49.51 -15.06 -79.77
C SER A 131 -48.43 -14.18 -80.43
N GLY A 132 -47.82 -14.52 -81.57
CA GLY A 132 -48.11 -15.51 -82.63
C GLY A 132 -48.28 -14.78 -83.97
N MET A 133 -47.64 -15.23 -85.07
CA MET A 133 -48.03 -15.02 -86.49
C MET A 133 -47.30 -15.97 -87.47
N ASN A 134 -48.06 -16.95 -87.99
CA ASN A 134 -48.25 -17.49 -89.37
C ASN A 134 -47.13 -17.29 -90.43
N GLU A 135 -46.59 -18.34 -91.09
CA GLU A 135 -47.10 -19.23 -92.17
C GLU A 135 -46.99 -18.66 -93.61
N ASP A 136 -46.29 -19.40 -94.48
CA ASP A 136 -46.50 -19.59 -95.95
C ASP A 136 -45.57 -20.75 -96.42
N SER A 137 -46.10 -21.92 -96.86
CA SER A 137 -46.35 -22.38 -98.27
C SER A 137 -45.04 -22.63 -99.07
N ASP A 138 -44.77 -23.70 -99.83
CA ASP A 138 -45.48 -24.90 -100.29
C ASP A 138 -44.50 -25.93 -100.94
N HIS A 139 -44.93 -27.21 -100.99
CA HIS A 139 -44.67 -28.28 -101.99
C HIS A 139 -43.34 -29.09 -102.13
N ALA A 140 -43.33 -30.27 -101.48
CA ALA A 140 -43.27 -31.64 -102.06
C ALA A 140 -41.95 -32.18 -102.73
N PRO A 141 -41.84 -33.50 -103.03
CA PRO A 141 -41.24 -34.50 -102.14
C PRO A 141 -40.11 -35.32 -102.81
N ASN A 142 -39.25 -36.01 -102.04
CA ASN A 142 -38.66 -37.25 -102.56
C ASN A 142 -38.19 -38.21 -101.47
N ALA A 143 -38.60 -39.46 -101.65
CA ALA A 143 -38.26 -40.62 -100.84
C ALA A 143 -36.79 -41.02 -101.04
N LEU A 144 -36.21 -41.64 -100.01
CA LEU A 144 -35.56 -42.96 -100.00
C LEU A 144 -34.52 -43.07 -98.87
N GLN A 145 -34.40 -44.30 -98.35
CA GLN A 145 -33.36 -44.86 -97.50
C GLN A 145 -33.50 -44.73 -95.97
N ASP A 146 -34.34 -45.64 -95.48
CA ASP A 146 -34.33 -46.33 -94.19
C ASP A 146 -33.02 -47.15 -93.98
N GLU A 147 -32.72 -47.47 -92.72
CA GLU A 147 -31.67 -48.39 -92.21
C GLU A 147 -30.27 -47.87 -91.84
N ALA A 148 -30.20 -46.73 -91.13
CA ALA A 148 -29.08 -46.43 -90.20
C ALA A 148 -29.47 -45.52 -89.00
N VAL A 149 -30.76 -45.22 -88.82
CA VAL A 149 -31.23 -44.10 -87.98
C VAL A 149 -31.44 -44.48 -86.50
N ASP A 150 -31.69 -45.76 -86.19
CA ASP A 150 -32.05 -46.19 -84.82
C ASP A 150 -30.87 -46.16 -83.82
N GLU A 151 -29.63 -46.39 -84.25
CA GLU A 151 -28.46 -46.33 -83.35
C GLU A 151 -28.02 -44.89 -83.05
N GLU A 152 -28.17 -43.98 -84.01
CA GLU A 152 -27.85 -42.55 -83.84
C GLU A 152 -28.91 -41.84 -82.98
N GLU A 153 -30.19 -42.22 -83.10
CA GLU A 153 -31.28 -41.64 -82.32
C GLU A 153 -31.22 -42.09 -80.83
N ALA A 154 -30.84 -43.35 -80.58
CA ALA A 154 -30.56 -43.85 -79.22
C ALA A 154 -29.31 -43.19 -78.60
N CYS A 155 -28.25 -42.96 -79.38
CA CYS A 155 -27.03 -42.25 -78.94
C CYS A 155 -27.31 -40.78 -78.63
N MET A 156 -28.15 -40.12 -79.45
CA MET A 156 -28.59 -38.75 -79.23
C MET A 156 -29.47 -38.60 -77.98
N ALA A 157 -30.30 -39.59 -77.69
CA ALA A 157 -31.11 -39.63 -76.45
C ALA A 157 -30.25 -39.75 -75.18
N ASP A 158 -29.22 -40.61 -75.19
CA ASP A 158 -28.29 -40.78 -74.06
C ASP A 158 -27.47 -39.49 -73.82
N LEU A 159 -27.00 -38.85 -74.89
CA LEU A 159 -26.36 -37.52 -74.82
C LEU A 159 -27.30 -36.45 -74.23
N MET A 160 -28.58 -36.44 -74.62
CA MET A 160 -29.56 -35.52 -74.05
C MET A 160 -29.81 -35.78 -72.55
N ASP A 161 -29.85 -37.04 -72.12
CA ASP A 161 -30.01 -37.40 -70.72
C ASP A 161 -28.76 -37.09 -69.88
N GLN A 162 -27.56 -37.28 -70.44
CA GLN A 162 -26.31 -36.83 -69.82
C GLN A 162 -26.28 -35.31 -69.66
N VAL A 163 -26.73 -34.55 -70.66
CA VAL A 163 -26.85 -33.09 -70.57
C VAL A 163 -27.86 -32.67 -69.51
N LYS A 164 -29.02 -33.35 -69.41
CA LYS A 164 -30.00 -33.10 -68.34
C LYS A 164 -29.40 -33.37 -66.96
N TRP A 165 -28.64 -34.46 -66.80
CA TRP A 165 -27.95 -34.80 -65.56
C TRP A 165 -26.91 -33.74 -65.20
N LEU A 166 -26.03 -33.38 -66.13
CA LEU A 166 -25.02 -32.32 -65.91
C LEU A 166 -25.66 -30.97 -65.58
N LYS A 167 -26.80 -30.64 -66.19
CA LYS A 167 -27.56 -29.42 -65.87
C LYS A 167 -28.13 -29.47 -64.45
N ALA A 168 -28.68 -30.60 -64.02
CA ALA A 168 -29.16 -30.78 -62.65
C ALA A 168 -28.01 -30.69 -61.64
N GLU A 169 -26.88 -31.32 -61.94
CA GLU A 169 -25.67 -31.28 -61.11
C GLU A 169 -25.13 -29.85 -60.97
N LEU A 170 -25.00 -29.13 -62.08
CA LEU A 170 -24.55 -27.73 -62.08
C LEU A 170 -25.52 -26.84 -61.28
N SER A 171 -26.83 -27.07 -61.42
CA SER A 171 -27.84 -26.30 -60.67
C SER A 171 -27.74 -26.55 -59.16
N ARG A 172 -27.50 -27.79 -58.75
CA ARG A 172 -27.25 -28.16 -57.35
C ARG A 172 -25.97 -27.52 -56.83
N ALA A 173 -24.87 -27.64 -57.56
CA ALA A 173 -23.59 -27.04 -57.19
C ALA A 173 -23.68 -25.50 -57.07
N LEU A 174 -24.41 -24.83 -57.96
CA LEU A 174 -24.65 -23.38 -57.86
C LEU A 174 -25.47 -23.01 -56.63
N VAL A 175 -26.46 -23.81 -56.23
CA VAL A 175 -27.23 -23.59 -55.00
C VAL A 175 -26.36 -23.81 -53.76
N GLU A 176 -25.54 -24.86 -53.73
CA GLU A 176 -24.59 -25.12 -52.65
C GLU A 176 -23.53 -24.01 -52.52
N CYS A 177 -22.98 -23.53 -53.64
CA CYS A 177 -22.06 -22.38 -53.65
C CYS A 177 -22.73 -21.10 -53.12
N ARG A 178 -23.99 -20.83 -53.47
CA ARG A 178 -24.73 -19.68 -52.92
C ARG A 178 -24.96 -19.83 -51.43
N ALA A 179 -25.32 -21.02 -50.95
CA ALA A 179 -25.50 -21.29 -49.53
C ALA A 179 -24.20 -21.14 -48.74
N ALA A 180 -23.07 -21.60 -49.31
CA ALA A 180 -21.76 -21.43 -48.71
C ALA A 180 -21.35 -19.95 -48.61
N ASN A 181 -21.63 -19.15 -49.64
CA ASN A 181 -21.37 -17.71 -49.62
C ASN A 181 -22.20 -16.99 -48.56
N LEU A 182 -23.51 -17.26 -48.47
CA LEU A 182 -24.36 -16.66 -47.43
C LEU A 182 -23.84 -16.97 -46.02
N ARG A 183 -23.40 -18.21 -45.79
CA ARG A 183 -22.80 -18.60 -44.51
C ARG A 183 -21.47 -17.89 -44.25
N ALA A 184 -20.67 -17.63 -45.28
CA ALA A 184 -19.43 -16.87 -45.14
C ALA A 184 -19.73 -15.41 -44.75
N ASP A 185 -20.74 -14.79 -45.38
CA ASP A 185 -21.18 -13.43 -45.07
C ASP A 185 -21.73 -13.33 -43.63
N GLU A 186 -22.50 -14.33 -43.18
CA GLU A 186 -22.97 -14.40 -41.78
C GLU A 186 -21.81 -14.50 -40.78
N LEU A 187 -20.78 -15.28 -41.09
CA LEU A 187 -19.58 -15.40 -40.25
C LEU A 187 -18.78 -14.10 -40.24
N GLU A 188 -18.61 -13.44 -41.39
CA GLU A 188 -17.95 -12.13 -41.48
C GLU A 188 -18.68 -11.09 -40.62
N ASN A 189 -20.01 -11.04 -40.69
CA ASN A 189 -20.82 -10.17 -39.84
C ASN A 189 -20.64 -10.49 -38.36
N ALA A 190 -20.62 -11.76 -37.97
CA ALA A 190 -20.36 -12.17 -36.59
C ALA A 190 -18.96 -11.75 -36.11
N PHE A 191 -17.93 -11.85 -36.96
CA PHE A 191 -16.59 -11.36 -36.62
C PHE A 191 -16.55 -9.83 -36.51
N MET A 192 -17.25 -9.11 -37.38
CA MET A 192 -17.36 -7.66 -37.30
C MET A 192 -18.03 -7.19 -36.00
N GLU A 193 -19.07 -7.87 -35.53
CA GLU A 193 -19.68 -7.57 -34.22
C GLU A 193 -18.76 -7.93 -33.06
N LEU A 194 -18.07 -9.08 -33.10
CA LEU A 194 -17.11 -9.47 -32.06
C LEU A 194 -15.95 -8.47 -31.93
N VAL A 195 -15.48 -7.91 -33.05
CA VAL A 195 -14.44 -6.85 -33.07
C VAL A 195 -14.97 -5.51 -32.55
N LYS A 196 -16.26 -5.20 -32.72
CA LYS A 196 -16.88 -4.00 -32.12
C LYS A 196 -17.03 -4.12 -30.61
N GLU A 197 -17.36 -5.32 -30.13
CA GLU A 197 -17.45 -5.64 -28.70
C GLU A 197 -16.07 -5.81 -28.04
N ASP A 198 -14.98 -5.80 -28.81
CA ASP A 198 -13.63 -5.94 -28.28
C ASP A 198 -13.24 -4.71 -27.44
N ASN A 199 -13.38 -4.88 -26.12
CA ASN A 199 -13.05 -3.88 -25.11
C ASN A 199 -11.55 -3.56 -25.02
N ARG A 200 -10.72 -4.21 -25.82
CA ARG A 200 -9.26 -4.03 -25.81
C ARG A 200 -8.84 -2.57 -25.86
N ARG A 201 -9.43 -1.72 -26.70
CA ARG A 201 -9.05 -0.30 -26.79
C ARG A 201 -9.35 0.47 -25.50
N LEU A 202 -10.52 0.22 -24.91
CA LEU A 202 -10.94 0.83 -23.65
C LEU A 202 -10.05 0.38 -22.49
N LEU A 203 -9.77 -0.93 -22.43
CA LEU A 203 -8.87 -1.50 -21.43
C LEU A 203 -7.44 -0.98 -21.61
N SER A 204 -6.93 -0.89 -22.84
CA SER A 204 -5.61 -0.31 -23.12
C SER A 204 -5.52 1.15 -22.70
N ALA A 205 -6.52 1.98 -23.02
CA ALA A 205 -6.57 3.37 -22.56
C ALA A 205 -6.62 3.44 -21.02
N LYS A 206 -7.37 2.54 -20.37
CA LYS A 206 -7.43 2.51 -18.90
C LYS A 206 -6.10 2.08 -18.28
N VAL A 207 -5.40 1.11 -18.88
CA VAL A 207 -4.06 0.71 -18.46
C VAL A 207 -3.09 1.87 -18.57
N GLU A 208 -3.08 2.58 -19.71
CA GLU A 208 -2.23 3.76 -19.92
C GLU A 208 -2.48 4.85 -18.86
N THR A 209 -3.75 5.17 -18.56
CA THR A 209 -4.06 6.13 -17.49
C THR A 209 -3.56 5.69 -16.11
N LEU A 210 -3.64 4.40 -15.79
CA LEU A 210 -3.18 3.87 -14.51
C LEU A 210 -1.65 3.84 -14.44
N GLU A 211 -0.97 3.57 -15.55
CA GLU A 211 0.49 3.63 -15.66
C GLU A 211 0.99 5.06 -15.42
N ASP A 212 0.33 6.06 -16.00
CA ASP A 212 0.62 7.48 -15.76
C ASP A 212 0.39 7.88 -14.29
N GLU A 213 -0.75 7.48 -13.70
CA GLU A 213 -1.05 7.74 -12.29
C GLU A 213 0.00 7.10 -11.36
N VAL A 214 0.41 5.86 -11.64
CA VAL A 214 1.46 5.17 -10.87
C VAL A 214 2.82 5.86 -11.03
N ALA A 215 3.17 6.31 -12.24
CA ALA A 215 4.40 7.05 -12.48
C ALA A 215 4.42 8.38 -11.71
N GLN A 216 3.31 9.12 -11.72
CA GLN A 216 3.16 10.36 -10.94
C GLN A 216 3.28 10.09 -9.44
N LEU A 217 2.59 9.08 -8.92
CA LEU A 217 2.66 8.72 -7.50
C LEU A 217 4.08 8.34 -7.08
N ARG A 218 4.80 7.54 -7.90
CA ARG A 218 6.20 7.19 -7.64
C ARG A 218 7.11 8.41 -7.61
N GLN A 219 6.93 9.36 -8.53
CA GLN A 219 7.70 10.59 -8.53
C GLN A 219 7.41 11.42 -7.27
N THR A 220 6.13 11.61 -6.91
CA THR A 220 5.78 12.36 -5.70
C THR A 220 6.28 11.71 -4.42
N LEU A 221 6.34 10.37 -4.38
CA LEU A 221 6.91 9.63 -3.25
C LEU A 221 8.41 9.89 -3.14
N ALA A 222 9.15 9.81 -4.24
CA ALA A 222 10.58 10.12 -4.25
C ALA A 222 10.87 11.56 -3.80
N ASP A 223 10.11 12.53 -4.30
CA ASP A 223 10.23 13.94 -3.88
C ASP A 223 9.95 14.12 -2.38
N LYS A 224 9.01 13.33 -1.82
CA LYS A 224 8.69 13.34 -0.38
C LYS A 224 9.76 12.68 0.47
N GLU A 225 10.36 11.58 0.01
CA GLU A 225 11.50 10.94 0.66
C GLU A 225 12.70 11.89 0.71
N ASP A 226 12.97 12.61 -0.38
CA ASP A 226 14.03 13.63 -0.42
C ASP A 226 13.73 14.80 0.55
N GLN A 227 12.47 15.25 0.60
CA GLN A 227 12.02 16.28 1.55
C GLN A 227 12.19 15.81 3.01
N GLU A 228 11.84 14.56 3.32
CA GLU A 228 12.00 13.96 4.63
C GLU A 228 13.48 13.89 5.03
N GLN A 229 14.36 13.42 4.14
CA GLN A 229 15.80 13.36 4.39
C GLN A 229 16.40 14.75 4.66
N ALA A 230 15.94 15.78 3.94
CA ALA A 230 16.35 17.15 4.19
C ALA A 230 15.89 17.65 5.57
N MET A 231 14.65 17.34 5.95
CA MET A 231 14.10 17.70 7.26
C MET A 231 14.84 17.01 8.41
N VAL A 232 15.16 15.72 8.27
CA VAL A 232 15.94 14.96 9.26
C VAL A 232 17.32 15.58 9.47
N LYS A 233 18.01 15.98 8.39
CA LYS A 233 19.31 16.67 8.49
C LYS A 233 19.19 18.00 9.24
N LEU A 234 18.15 18.78 8.96
CA LEU A 234 17.90 20.05 9.65
C LEU A 234 17.61 19.82 11.13
N MET A 235 16.77 18.86 11.48
CA MET A 235 16.49 18.52 12.88
C MET A 235 17.75 18.08 13.63
N LEU A 236 18.61 17.27 13.01
CA LEU A 236 19.87 16.87 13.60
C LEU A 236 20.81 18.06 13.85
N HIS A 237 20.89 19.00 12.90
CA HIS A 237 21.66 20.23 13.09
C HIS A 237 21.08 21.10 14.19
N MET A 238 19.77 21.31 14.21
CA MET A 238 19.10 22.10 15.24
C MET A 238 19.27 21.49 16.64
N GLU A 239 19.18 20.17 16.76
CA GLU A 239 19.43 19.48 18.03
C GLU A 239 20.88 19.64 18.48
N GLN A 240 21.84 19.58 17.55
CA GLN A 240 23.25 19.78 17.87
C GLN A 240 23.53 21.23 18.31
N GLU A 241 22.96 22.23 17.63
CA GLU A 241 23.06 23.63 18.03
C GLU A 241 22.42 23.87 19.40
N GLN A 242 21.27 23.25 19.66
CA GLN A 242 20.60 23.34 20.95
C GLN A 242 21.47 22.75 22.08
N ARG A 243 22.10 21.59 21.88
CA ARG A 243 23.02 21.01 22.87
C ARG A 243 24.18 21.96 23.20
N ILE A 244 24.80 22.55 22.18
CA ILE A 244 25.89 23.51 22.37
C ILE A 244 25.41 24.74 23.15
N ALA A 245 24.21 25.24 22.85
CA ALA A 245 23.63 26.37 23.56
C ALA A 245 23.31 26.04 25.03
N ASP A 246 22.77 24.85 25.29
CA ASP A 246 22.46 24.39 26.65
C ASP A 246 23.75 24.16 27.46
N ASP A 247 24.79 23.58 26.86
CA ASP A 247 26.10 23.41 27.50
C ASP A 247 26.75 24.77 27.84
N ALA A 248 26.69 25.73 26.92
CA ALA A 248 27.17 27.10 27.18
C ALA A 248 26.37 27.78 28.30
N ARG A 249 25.05 27.53 28.38
CA ARG A 249 24.21 28.06 29.46
C ARG A 249 24.58 27.44 30.80
N TRP A 250 24.78 26.12 30.85
CA TRP A 250 25.23 25.42 32.04
C TRP A 250 26.53 26.00 32.59
N HIS A 251 27.53 26.18 31.75
CA HIS A 251 28.82 26.76 32.17
C HIS A 251 28.69 28.21 32.64
N ALA A 252 27.86 29.02 31.97
CA ALA A 252 27.61 30.39 32.41
C ALA A 252 26.87 30.46 33.76
N GLU A 253 25.96 29.51 34.04
CA GLU A 253 25.28 29.38 35.33
C GLU A 253 26.29 29.00 36.43
N GLU A 254 27.16 28.02 36.18
CA GLU A 254 28.21 27.58 37.10
C GLU A 254 29.19 28.73 37.44
N ASP A 255 29.64 29.48 36.42
CA ASP A 255 30.50 30.65 36.60
C ASP A 255 29.79 31.75 37.41
N ALA A 256 28.50 31.98 37.17
CA ALA A 256 27.72 32.96 37.92
C ALA A 256 27.52 32.55 39.38
N GLU A 257 27.38 31.25 39.68
CA GLU A 257 27.34 30.74 41.04
C GLU A 257 28.68 30.92 41.76
N ALA A 258 29.80 30.57 41.13
CA ALA A 258 31.14 30.80 41.68
C ALA A 258 31.38 32.30 41.96
N GLN A 259 30.94 33.19 41.06
CA GLN A 259 30.99 34.63 41.28
C GLN A 259 30.12 35.08 42.47
N ARG A 260 28.92 34.51 42.66
CA ARG A 260 28.08 34.81 43.83
C ARG A 260 28.74 34.34 45.13
N GLU A 261 29.35 33.17 45.14
CA GLU A 261 30.05 32.67 46.34
C GLU A 261 31.22 33.57 46.72
N THR A 262 32.03 33.99 45.75
CA THR A 262 33.15 34.92 46.01
C THR A 262 32.64 36.29 46.48
N ALA A 263 31.56 36.80 45.89
CA ALA A 263 30.92 38.04 46.34
C ALA A 263 30.39 37.93 47.78
N ASN A 264 29.70 36.84 48.12
CA ASN A 264 29.20 36.59 49.47
C ASN A 264 30.34 36.47 50.50
N ALA A 265 31.43 35.79 50.15
CA ALA A 265 32.60 35.68 51.01
C ALA A 265 33.28 37.03 51.26
N LEU A 266 33.34 37.89 50.25
CA LEU A 266 33.83 39.27 50.41
C LEU A 266 32.89 40.09 51.28
N GLN A 267 31.57 40.01 51.06
CA GLN A 267 30.58 40.70 51.88
C GLN A 267 30.70 40.32 53.36
N ALA A 268 30.82 39.03 53.68
CA ALA A 268 31.00 38.58 55.06
C ALA A 268 32.27 39.18 55.72
N LYS A 269 33.39 39.27 54.98
CA LYS A 269 34.61 39.92 55.48
C LYS A 269 34.43 41.42 55.68
N TYR A 270 33.68 42.10 54.81
CA TYR A 270 33.36 43.51 54.99
C TYR A 270 32.50 43.74 56.25
N GLU A 271 31.48 42.92 56.47
CA GLU A 271 30.64 42.99 57.67
C GLU A 271 31.45 42.73 58.95
N GLU A 272 32.36 41.74 58.93
CA GLU A 272 33.28 41.46 60.05
C GLU A 272 34.18 42.68 60.33
N ALA A 273 34.80 43.25 59.30
CA ALA A 273 35.67 44.43 59.44
C ALA A 273 34.90 45.66 59.97
N LEU A 274 33.68 45.89 59.49
CA LEU A 274 32.80 46.95 59.98
C LEU A 274 32.46 46.75 61.46
N SER A 275 32.15 45.51 61.88
CA SER A 275 31.88 45.21 63.28
C SER A 275 33.10 45.43 64.19
N ALA A 276 34.30 45.08 63.71
CA ALA A 276 35.56 45.29 64.41
C ALA A 276 35.90 46.79 64.53
N LEU A 277 35.63 47.57 63.48
CA LEU A 277 35.80 49.02 63.45
C LEU A 277 34.84 49.70 64.43
N ALA A 278 33.55 49.35 64.42
CA ALA A 278 32.58 49.87 65.39
C ALA A 278 32.95 49.54 66.84
N ALA A 279 33.55 48.36 67.09
CA ALA A 279 34.08 48.02 68.42
C ALA A 279 35.30 48.87 68.80
N MET A 280 36.18 49.18 67.85
CA MET A 280 37.32 50.08 68.05
C MET A 280 36.85 51.51 68.34
N GLU A 281 35.90 52.03 67.56
CA GLU A 281 35.30 53.36 67.74
C GLU A 281 34.69 53.51 69.15
N LYS A 282 33.98 52.49 69.64
CA LYS A 282 33.49 52.50 71.04
C LYS A 282 34.64 52.61 72.04
N ARG A 283 35.76 51.90 71.83
CA ARG A 283 36.93 51.99 72.72
C ARG A 283 37.60 53.36 72.65
N THR A 284 37.70 53.97 71.47
CA THR A 284 38.29 55.32 71.33
C THR A 284 37.40 56.36 71.98
N VAL A 285 36.08 56.32 71.76
CA VAL A 285 35.12 57.23 72.42
C VAL A 285 35.17 57.07 73.95
N MET A 286 35.27 55.84 74.47
CA MET A 286 35.46 55.61 75.91
C MET A 286 36.78 56.20 76.41
N ALA A 287 37.88 56.00 75.68
CA ALA A 287 39.19 56.55 76.05
C ALA A 287 39.19 58.09 76.02
N GLU A 288 38.57 58.70 75.01
CA GLU A 288 38.37 60.15 74.89
C GLU A 288 37.53 60.68 76.06
N SER A 289 36.39 60.06 76.37
CA SER A 289 35.54 60.45 77.49
C SER A 289 36.24 60.34 78.84
N MET A 290 37.01 59.27 79.08
CA MET A 290 37.83 59.14 80.29
C MET A 290 38.88 60.25 80.38
N LEU A 291 39.54 60.58 79.27
CA LEU A 291 40.55 61.64 79.21
C LEU A 291 39.90 63.02 79.46
N GLU A 292 38.76 63.31 78.85
CA GLU A 292 37.97 64.51 79.12
C GLU A 292 37.57 64.59 80.59
N ALA A 293 37.12 63.50 81.21
CA ALA A 293 36.81 63.45 82.63
C ALA A 293 38.05 63.79 83.48
N THR A 294 39.23 63.22 83.17
CA THR A 294 40.46 63.54 83.91
C THR A 294 40.91 64.99 83.74
N LEU A 295 40.70 65.58 82.56
CA LEU A 295 40.97 66.99 82.30
C LEU A 295 40.00 67.89 83.07
N GLN A 296 38.71 67.54 83.16
CA GLN A 296 37.73 68.26 83.96
C GLN A 296 38.06 68.20 85.46
N TYR A 297 38.49 67.04 85.98
CA TYR A 297 38.97 66.94 87.37
C TYR A 297 40.21 67.81 87.61
N GLN A 298 41.20 67.78 86.71
CA GLN A 298 42.37 68.66 86.82
C GLN A 298 42.00 70.15 86.73
N ALA A 299 40.99 70.51 85.92
CA ALA A 299 40.50 71.87 85.83
C ALA A 299 39.77 72.33 87.12
N LEU A 300 39.09 71.41 87.82
CA LEU A 300 38.49 71.67 89.15
C LEU A 300 39.56 71.77 90.25
N ASP A 301 40.62 70.96 90.17
CA ASP A 301 41.73 70.92 91.13
C ASP A 301 42.68 72.13 90.99
N GLN A 302 42.72 72.77 89.81
CA GLN A 302 43.46 74.02 89.57
C GLN A 302 42.80 75.29 90.17
N SER A 303 41.75 75.16 90.99
CA SER A 303 41.20 76.27 91.78
C SER A 303 41.92 76.51 93.13
N ALA A 304 42.98 75.77 93.46
CA ALA A 304 43.87 76.07 94.59
C ALA A 304 45.36 75.70 94.30
N PRO A 305 46.35 76.38 94.92
CA PRO A 305 47.63 76.67 94.26
C PRO A 305 48.77 75.63 94.43
N VAL A 306 49.65 75.64 93.42
CA VAL A 306 50.91 74.90 93.12
C VAL A 306 51.95 74.86 94.28
N PRO A 307 52.96 73.94 94.31
CA PRO A 307 54.22 74.16 93.55
C PRO A 307 55.01 72.92 93.03
N LEU A 308 55.75 73.20 91.94
CA LEU A 308 56.86 72.57 91.19
C LEU A 308 57.78 71.51 91.88
N HIS A 309 58.20 70.44 91.14
CA HIS A 309 59.61 70.20 90.70
C HIS A 309 59.87 68.84 89.96
N LEU A 310 60.56 68.94 88.80
CA LEU A 310 61.61 68.08 88.19
C LEU A 310 61.59 66.52 88.27
N LYS A 311 61.60 65.83 87.10
CA LYS A 311 62.76 65.11 86.51
C LYS A 311 62.45 64.19 85.29
N GLN A 312 63.38 64.25 84.32
CA GLN A 312 63.96 63.18 83.48
C GLN A 312 63.16 62.44 82.38
N ASN A 313 63.59 62.73 81.13
CA ASN A 313 63.98 61.84 80.03
C ASN A 313 63.27 60.48 79.83
N HIS A 314 62.55 60.34 78.71
CA HIS A 314 62.77 59.21 77.79
C HIS A 314 62.30 59.49 76.36
N ASN A 315 63.10 58.96 75.43
CA ASN A 315 62.97 58.80 73.98
C ASN A 315 61.64 59.18 73.32
N ARG A 316 61.73 60.11 72.35
CA ARG A 316 60.78 60.19 71.23
C ARG A 316 61.12 59.09 70.22
N GLU A 317 60.47 57.95 70.34
CA GLU A 317 60.18 57.09 69.18
C GLU A 317 58.78 57.43 68.69
N VAL A 318 58.73 58.13 67.56
CA VAL A 318 57.51 58.36 66.80
C VAL A 318 57.12 57.03 66.16
N SER A 319 56.27 56.25 66.82
CA SER A 319 55.57 55.14 66.19
C SER A 319 54.61 55.71 65.16
N ARG A 320 55.12 55.86 63.94
CA ARG A 320 54.35 56.14 62.74
C ARG A 320 53.40 54.95 62.52
N TRP A 321 52.12 55.17 62.79
CA TRP A 321 51.05 54.26 62.39
C TRP A 321 51.10 54.10 60.86
N SER A 322 51.60 52.95 60.41
CA SER A 322 51.61 52.59 58.99
C SER A 322 50.25 51.99 58.64
N TRP A 323 49.46 52.73 57.88
CA TRP A 323 48.31 52.20 57.16
C TRP A 323 48.77 51.11 56.17
N PRO A 324 48.04 49.99 56.02
CA PRO A 324 48.31 49.05 54.94
C PRO A 324 48.03 49.73 53.59
N ARG A 325 49.06 49.84 52.73
CA ARG A 325 48.87 50.16 51.31
C ARG A 325 48.07 49.03 50.67
N LEU A 326 46.83 49.31 50.30
CA LEU A 326 46.10 48.54 49.30
C LEU A 326 46.86 48.66 47.98
N SER A 327 47.39 47.54 47.50
CA SER A 327 47.97 47.40 46.17
C SER A 327 46.88 46.80 45.27
N PRO A 328 46.41 47.49 44.21
CA PRO A 328 45.64 46.84 43.17
C PRO A 328 46.61 46.32 42.10
N ARG A 329 46.78 45.00 42.03
CA ARG A 329 47.24 44.31 40.82
C ARG A 329 46.06 43.50 40.29
N CYS A 330 45.23 44.14 39.47
CA CYS A 330 44.43 43.43 38.48
C CYS A 330 45.31 43.32 37.23
N ALA A 331 45.85 42.13 36.98
CA ALA A 331 46.26 41.73 35.64
C ALA A 331 45.01 41.11 35.01
N ILE A 332 44.45 41.83 34.05
CA ILE A 332 43.47 41.31 33.10
C ILE A 332 44.31 40.56 32.07
N ASN A 333 44.22 39.22 32.08
CA ASN A 333 44.60 38.41 30.93
C ASN A 333 43.28 38.07 30.22
N GLU A 334 43.07 38.72 29.08
CA GLU A 334 42.18 38.24 28.03
C GLU A 334 42.99 37.23 27.20
N ASP A 335 42.45 36.03 27.05
CA ASP A 335 42.64 35.12 25.91
C ASP A 335 41.27 34.56 25.55
#